data_AF-U2RIQ6-F1
#
_entry.id   AF-U2RIQ6-F1
#
_cell.length_a   1.000
_cell.length_b   1.000
_cell.length_c   1.000
_cell.angle_alpha   90.00
_cell.angle_beta   90.00
_cell.angle_gamma   90.00
#
_symmetry.space_group_name_H-M   'P 1'
#
loop_
_entity.id
_entity.type
_entity.pdbx_description
1 polymer ?
#
loop_
_entity_poly.entity_id
_entity_poly.type
_entity_poly.pdbx_seq_one_letter_code
_entity_poly.pdbx_strand_id
1 'polypeptide(L)'
;MNDEILLVQNESGKFEKYEPYAEIVCNTEAEFEKINEAMRQYQGWIDINDRLPDPEEYVLVSFENFTLPDIGRYEAESDGSGAFYPGDEDASYVSFGVFVNAWMPLPKVYRREETES
;
A
#
# COMPACT_ATOMS: atom_id res chain seq x y z
N MET A 1 -30.43 -7.97 18.92
CA MET A 1 -29.20 -8.11 18.12
C MET A 1 -28.16 -8.59 19.10
N ASN A 2 -27.55 -9.75 18.84
CA ASN A 2 -26.40 -10.19 19.64
C ASN A 2 -25.21 -9.38 19.14
N ASP A 3 -24.63 -8.54 19.99
CA ASP A 3 -23.39 -7.83 19.67
C ASP A 3 -22.25 -8.87 19.71
N GLU A 4 -22.02 -9.56 18.61
CA GLU A 4 -20.86 -10.43 18.45
C GLU A 4 -19.59 -9.56 18.46
N ILE A 5 -18.79 -9.68 19.51
CA ILE A 5 -17.53 -8.97 19.64
C ILE A 5 -16.46 -9.76 18.89
N LEU A 6 -15.92 -9.17 17.82
CA LEU A 6 -14.75 -9.70 17.14
C LEU A 6 -13.50 -9.43 17.97
N LEU A 7 -12.78 -10.51 18.33
CA LEU A 7 -11.50 -10.46 19.03
C LEU A 7 -10.41 -10.95 18.08
N VAL A 8 -9.33 -10.18 17.95
CA VAL A 8 -8.15 -10.56 17.15
C VAL A 8 -7.00 -10.82 18.10
N GLN A 9 -6.26 -11.91 17.86
CA GLN A 9 -5.06 -12.23 18.62
C GLN A 9 -3.87 -11.50 18.01
N ASN A 10 -3.20 -10.65 18.79
CA ASN A 10 -2.00 -9.96 18.35
C ASN A 10 -0.75 -10.85 18.44
N GLU A 11 0.40 -10.35 17.98
CA GLU A 11 1.67 -11.10 17.94
C GLU A 11 2.16 -11.56 19.33
N SER A 12 1.74 -10.88 20.40
CA SER A 12 2.04 -11.29 21.78
C SER A 12 1.12 -12.40 22.31
N GLY A 13 0.16 -12.87 21.49
CA GLY A 13 -0.84 -13.86 21.87
C GLY A 13 -2.04 -13.31 22.64
N LYS A 14 -2.13 -11.99 22.84
CA LYS A 14 -3.22 -11.32 23.56
C LYS A 14 -4.38 -11.03 22.62
N PHE A 15 -5.60 -11.29 23.09
CA PHE A 15 -6.82 -10.94 22.37
C PHE A 15 -7.18 -9.47 22.61
N GLU A 16 -7.44 -8.75 21.54
CA GLU A 16 -7.87 -7.35 21.56
C GLU A 16 -9.16 -7.18 20.75
N LYS A 17 -9.98 -6.22 21.18
CA LYS A 17 -11.23 -5.92 20.47
C LYS A 17 -10.88 -5.35 19.10
N TYR A 18 -11.44 -5.97 18.06
CA TYR A 18 -11.33 -5.46 16.71
C TYR A 18 -12.36 -4.35 16.51
N GLU A 19 -11.88 -3.14 16.29
CA GLU A 19 -12.68 -1.98 15.91
C GLU A 19 -12.41 -1.70 14.41
N PRO A 20 -13.31 -2.11 13.50
CA PRO A 20 -13.09 -1.87 12.08
C PRO A 20 -13.11 -0.36 11.79
N TYR A 21 -12.23 0.08 10.90
CA TYR A 21 -12.24 1.47 10.41
C TYR A 21 -13.54 1.81 9.65
N ALA A 22 -14.14 0.82 8.99
CA ALA A 22 -15.43 0.93 8.33
C ALA A 22 -16.15 -0.42 8.34
N GLU A 23 -17.47 -0.40 8.54
CA GLU A 23 -18.35 -1.55 8.33
C GLU A 23 -18.96 -1.45 6.92
N ILE A 24 -18.75 -2.47 6.09
CA ILE A 24 -19.30 -2.51 4.73
C ILE A 24 -20.52 -3.44 4.76
N VAL A 25 -21.71 -2.85 4.62
CA VAL A 25 -22.97 -3.60 4.54
C VAL A 25 -23.25 -3.98 3.10
N CYS A 26 -23.24 -5.28 2.81
CA CYS A 26 -23.67 -5.86 1.53
C CYS A 26 -25.05 -6.52 1.68
N ASN A 27 -25.92 -6.36 0.67
CA ASN A 27 -27.29 -6.87 0.72
C ASN A 27 -27.44 -8.25 0.09
N THR A 28 -26.42 -8.70 -0.66
CA THR A 28 -26.43 -9.99 -1.36
C THR A 28 -25.08 -10.70 -1.24
N GLU A 29 -25.10 -12.02 -1.35
CA GLU A 29 -23.88 -12.87 -1.39
C GLU A 29 -22.98 -12.49 -2.57
N ALA A 30 -23.55 -12.18 -3.73
CA ALA A 30 -22.79 -11.74 -4.90
C ALA A 30 -22.07 -10.40 -4.70
N GLU A 31 -22.66 -9.45 -3.96
CA GLU A 31 -21.98 -8.21 -3.57
C GLU A 31 -20.83 -8.47 -2.59
N PHE A 32 -21.06 -9.35 -1.61
CA PHE A 32 -20.04 -9.75 -0.65
C PHE A 32 -18.83 -10.39 -1.35
N GLU A 33 -19.06 -11.31 -2.29
CA GLU A 33 -17.99 -11.95 -3.06
C GLU A 33 -17.16 -10.93 -3.85
N LYS A 34 -17.81 -9.99 -4.54
CA LYS A 34 -17.13 -8.92 -5.29
C LYS A 34 -16.27 -8.03 -4.40
N ILE A 35 -16.79 -7.63 -3.23
CA ILE A 35 -16.06 -6.79 -2.28
C ILE A 35 -14.87 -7.56 -1.73
N ASN A 36 -15.04 -8.83 -1.36
CA ASN A 36 -13.92 -9.66 -0.89
C ASN A 36 -12.85 -9.84 -1.97
N GLU A 37 -13.23 -10.03 -3.23
CA GLU A 37 -12.28 -10.11 -4.32
C GLU A 37 -11.51 -8.80 -4.50
N ALA A 38 -12.20 -7.66 -4.50
CA ALA A 38 -11.57 -6.35 -4.57
C ALA A 38 -10.60 -6.09 -3.39
N MET A 39 -10.99 -6.47 -2.17
CA MET A 39 -10.15 -6.35 -0.97
C MET A 39 -8.93 -7.26 -1.03
N ARG A 40 -9.04 -8.46 -1.62
CA ARG A 40 -7.88 -9.34 -1.86
C ARG A 40 -6.91 -8.78 -2.89
N GLN A 41 -7.41 -8.00 -3.85
CA GLN A 41 -6.58 -7.34 -4.87
C GLN A 41 -5.95 -6.05 -4.34
N TYR A 42 -6.51 -5.44 -3.30
CA TYR A 42 -5.93 -4.29 -2.63
C TYR A 42 -4.71 -4.73 -1.80
N GLN A 43 -3.52 -4.54 -2.36
CA GLN A 43 -2.27 -4.89 -1.66
C GLN A 43 -1.93 -3.93 -0.52
N GLY A 44 -2.58 -2.76 -0.46
CA GLY A 44 -2.30 -1.74 0.55
C GLY A 44 -0.83 -1.33 0.55
N TRP A 45 -0.33 -0.96 1.73
CA TRP A 45 1.09 -0.75 1.97
C TRP A 45 1.80 -2.09 2.12
N ILE A 46 2.90 -2.25 1.40
CA ILE A 46 3.79 -3.41 1.44
C ILE A 46 5.08 -2.98 2.12
N ASP A 47 5.47 -3.68 3.19
CA ASP A 47 6.74 -3.44 3.87
C ASP A 47 7.91 -3.77 2.93
N ILE A 48 8.93 -2.91 2.89
CA ILE A 48 10.10 -3.12 2.02
C ILE A 48 10.88 -4.40 2.37
N ASN A 49 10.72 -4.92 3.59
CA ASN A 49 11.31 -6.17 4.04
C ASN A 49 10.53 -7.41 3.55
N ASP A 50 9.25 -7.26 3.23
CA ASP A 50 8.43 -8.35 2.67
C ASP A 50 8.70 -8.52 1.18
N ARG A 51 8.66 -7.39 0.44
CA ARG A 51 8.88 -7.37 -1.01
C ARG A 51 9.24 -5.96 -1.46
N LEU A 52 10.18 -5.84 -2.39
CA LEU A 52 10.52 -4.58 -3.06
C LEU A 52 9.65 -4.36 -4.32
N PRO A 53 9.46 -3.11 -4.77
CA PRO A 53 8.84 -2.85 -6.08
C PRO A 53 9.61 -3.50 -7.22
N ASP A 54 8.91 -3.76 -8.32
CA ASP A 54 9.60 -4.10 -9.56
C ASP A 54 10.46 -2.90 -10.02
N PRO A 55 11.67 -3.14 -10.55
CA PRO A 55 12.52 -2.07 -11.06
C PRO A 55 11.79 -1.25 -12.12
N GLU A 56 12.06 0.06 -12.16
CA GLU A 56 11.49 1.02 -13.13
C GLU A 56 10.00 1.35 -12.95
N GLU A 57 9.31 0.79 -11.94
CA GLU A 57 7.96 1.21 -11.60
C GLU A 57 7.93 2.39 -10.63
N TYR A 58 7.08 3.38 -10.91
CA TYR A 58 6.74 4.41 -9.93
C TYR A 58 5.71 3.86 -8.95
N VAL A 59 6.01 4.02 -7.67
CA VAL A 59 5.19 3.60 -6.55
C VAL A 59 4.95 4.79 -5.62
N LEU A 60 3.87 4.73 -4.85
CA LEU A 60 3.74 5.60 -3.69
C LEU A 60 4.62 5.03 -2.58
N VAL A 61 5.47 5.85 -1.98
CA VAL A 61 6.36 5.48 -0.88
C VAL A 61 5.90 6.12 0.42
N SER A 62 6.06 5.38 1.51
CA SER A 62 5.90 5.84 2.89
C SER A 62 7.26 5.87 3.57
N PHE A 63 7.38 6.69 4.60
CA PHE A 63 8.63 6.93 5.31
C PHE A 63 8.53 6.62 6.80
N GLU A 64 9.62 6.15 7.39
CA GLU A 64 9.74 5.96 8.83
C GLU A 64 9.79 7.30 9.58
N ASN A 65 10.41 8.31 8.96
CA ASN A 65 10.74 9.59 9.60
C ASN A 65 10.07 10.82 8.99
N PHE A 66 9.15 10.64 8.03
CA PHE A 66 8.35 11.71 7.41
C PHE A 66 6.88 11.32 7.36
N THR A 67 5.99 12.31 7.51
CA THR A 67 4.54 12.07 7.66
C THR A 67 3.77 12.04 6.34
N LEU A 68 4.32 12.61 5.27
CA LEU A 68 3.67 12.66 3.96
C LEU A 68 4.29 11.59 3.06
N PRO A 69 3.46 10.78 2.38
CA PRO A 69 3.96 9.90 1.33
C PRO A 69 4.38 10.72 0.12
N ASP A 70 5.22 10.12 -0.72
CA ASP A 70 5.69 10.72 -1.98
C ASP A 70 5.67 9.67 -3.10
N ILE A 71 5.91 10.08 -4.33
CA ILE A 71 6.08 9.17 -5.47
C ILE A 71 7.58 8.91 -5.65
N GLY A 72 7.94 7.63 -5.73
CA GLY A 72 9.32 7.22 -5.95
C GLY A 72 9.44 5.97 -6.80
N ARG A 73 10.68 5.58 -7.07
CA ARG A 73 11.05 4.35 -7.78
C ARG A 73 12.14 3.62 -7.02
N TYR A 74 12.15 2.29 -7.12
CA TYR A 74 13.26 1.48 -6.62
C TYR A 74 14.17 1.11 -7.79
N GLU A 75 15.47 1.36 -7.64
CA GLU A 75 16.48 0.91 -8.59
C GLU A 75 17.33 -0.16 -7.93
N ALA A 76 17.33 -1.35 -8.55
CA ALA A 76 18.13 -2.48 -8.10
C ALA A 76 19.50 -2.47 -8.81
N GLU A 77 20.54 -2.65 -8.02
CA GLU A 77 21.90 -2.84 -8.51
C GLU A 77 22.20 -4.32 -8.76
N SER A 78 23.20 -4.59 -9.59
CA SER A 78 23.58 -5.96 -9.98
C SER A 78 24.02 -6.86 -8.81
N ASP A 79 24.41 -6.28 -7.68
CA ASP A 79 24.83 -7.00 -6.48
C ASP A 79 23.67 -7.32 -5.51
N GLY A 80 22.44 -6.98 -5.90
CA GLY A 80 21.23 -7.18 -5.08
C GLY A 80 20.99 -6.06 -4.07
N SER A 81 21.84 -5.02 -4.04
CA SER A 81 21.54 -3.77 -3.34
C SER A 81 20.60 -2.89 -4.19
N GLY A 82 20.22 -1.74 -3.66
CA GLY A 82 19.42 -0.76 -4.39
C GLY A 82 19.01 0.40 -3.50
N ALA A 83 18.38 1.39 -4.12
CA ALA A 83 17.93 2.58 -3.42
C ALA A 83 16.60 3.08 -3.99
N PHE A 84 15.86 3.79 -3.14
CA PHE A 84 14.68 4.52 -3.54
C PHE A 84 15.03 5.95 -3.94
N TYR A 85 14.43 6.42 -5.02
CA TYR A 85 14.61 7.76 -5.56
C TYR A 85 13.27 8.49 -5.67
N PRO A 86 13.18 9.78 -5.32
CA PRO A 86 11.98 10.59 -5.56
C PRO A 86 11.77 10.84 -7.04
N GLY A 87 10.58 10.57 -7.57
CA GLY A 87 10.23 10.83 -8.98
C GLY A 87 11.32 10.38 -9.96
N ASP A 88 11.91 11.34 -10.67
CA ASP A 88 13.02 11.18 -11.65
C ASP A 88 14.36 11.72 -11.13
N GLU A 89 14.48 11.98 -9.84
CA GLU A 89 15.71 12.55 -9.27
C GLU A 89 16.85 11.53 -9.28
N ASP A 90 18.07 12.05 -9.44
CA ASP A 90 19.32 11.27 -9.38
C ASP A 90 19.77 11.00 -7.93
N ALA A 91 19.26 11.76 -6.97
CA ALA A 91 19.62 11.65 -5.56
C ALA A 91 18.59 10.81 -4.80
N SER A 92 19.06 9.79 -4.08
CA SER A 92 18.20 8.87 -3.34
C SER A 92 17.61 9.50 -2.08
N TYR A 93 16.47 8.99 -1.60
CA TYR A 93 15.86 9.46 -0.34
C TYR A 93 16.83 9.44 0.84
N VAL A 94 17.66 8.40 0.94
CA VAL A 94 18.64 8.26 2.03
C VAL A 94 19.70 9.37 2.01
N SER A 95 20.03 9.91 0.83
CA SER A 95 20.96 11.05 0.70
C SER A 95 20.41 12.34 1.34
N PHE A 96 19.08 12.46 1.43
CA PHE A 96 18.38 13.54 2.12
C PHE A 96 18.07 13.22 3.58
N GLY A 97 18.50 12.05 4.08
CA GLY A 97 18.16 11.57 5.41
C GLY A 97 16.70 11.14 5.55
N VAL A 98 16.06 10.72 4.46
CA VAL A 98 14.68 10.21 4.43
C VAL A 98 14.71 8.69 4.24
N PHE A 99 13.96 7.95 5.06
CA PHE A 99 14.01 6.49 5.07
C PHE A 99 12.67 5.90 4.65
N VAL A 100 12.63 5.23 3.50
CA VAL A 100 11.44 4.51 3.01
C VAL A 100 11.21 3.28 3.87
N ASN A 101 9.97 3.05 4.32
CA ASN A 101 9.58 1.87 5.10
C ASN A 101 8.53 0.98 4.43
N ALA A 102 7.71 1.54 3.55
CA ALA A 102 6.68 0.79 2.83
C ALA A 102 6.39 1.44 1.47
N TRP A 103 5.76 0.69 0.58
CA TRP A 103 5.34 1.17 -0.74
C TRP A 103 3.98 0.60 -1.14
N MET A 104 3.34 1.22 -2.13
CA MET A 104 2.15 0.69 -2.78
C MET A 104 2.13 1.05 -4.27
N PRO A 105 1.56 0.19 -5.15
CA PRO A 105 1.47 0.50 -6.57
C PRO A 105 0.60 1.74 -6.82
N LEU A 106 0.99 2.56 -7.80
CA LEU A 106 0.17 3.70 -8.21
C LEU A 106 -1.11 3.25 -8.94
N PRO A 107 -2.20 4.02 -8.83
CA PRO A 107 -3.37 3.81 -9.68
C PRO A 107 -2.98 4.03 -11.15
N LYS A 108 -3.68 3.35 -12.06
CA LYS A 108 -3.54 3.62 -13.48
C LYS A 108 -3.86 5.10 -13.76
N VAL A 109 -3.05 5.70 -14.64
CA VAL A 109 -3.25 7.09 -15.07
C VAL A 109 -4.69 7.29 -15.54
N TYR A 110 -5.40 8.23 -14.92
CA TYR A 110 -6.73 8.60 -15.36
C TYR A 110 -6.65 9.28 -16.73
N ARG A 111 -7.41 8.76 -17.70
CA ARG A 111 -7.63 9.41 -18.99
C ARG A 111 -9.11 9.72 -19.10
N ARG A 112 -9.45 11.00 -19.25
CA ARG A 112 -10.82 11.39 -19.57
C ARG A 112 -11.13 10.89 -20.98
N GLU A 113 -12.22 10.15 -21.13
CA GLU A 113 -12.74 9.82 -22.45
C GLU A 113 -13.25 11.12 -23.08
N GLU A 114 -12.61 11.55 -24.17
CA GLU A 114 -13.14 12.65 -24.98
C GLU A 114 -14.39 12.12 -25.68
N THR A 115 -15.58 12.46 -25.18
CA THR A 115 -16.81 12.30 -25.98
C THR A 115 -16.71 13.25 -27.16
N GLU A 116 -16.44 12.72 -28.35
CA GLU A 116 -16.55 13.44 -29.61
C GLU A 116 -17.89 14.20 -29.62
N SER A 117 -17.82 15.52 -29.75
CA SER A 117 -18.96 16.45 -29.73
C SER A 117 -19.44 16.77 -31.14
#